data_AF-A0A956YYF8-F1
#
_entry.id   AF-A0A956YYF8-F1
#
_cell.length_a   1.000
_cell.length_b   1.000
_cell.length_c   1.000
_cell.angle_alpha   90.00
_cell.angle_beta   90.00
_cell.angle_gamma   90.00
#
_symmetry.space_group_name_H-M   'P 1'
#
loop_
_entity.id
_entity.type
_entity.pdbx_description
1 polymer ?
#
loop_
_entity_poly.entity_id
_entity_poly.type
_entity_poly.pdbx_seq_one_letter_code
_entity_poly.pdbx_strand_id
1 'polypeptide(L)'
;MADSFAFFDIDGTLITANVWRYFLDGPELVSKKRMVYVSAMPMYAARKLGLVADSRLRERWVVMMARLLAGWQRAQIDTLMDRIVLEQMRDTFRADVAARAREHIQRGDRV
;
A
#
# COMPACT_ATOMS: atom_id res chain seq x y z
N MET A 1 -25.50 12.22 19.55
CA MET A 1 -25.18 11.02 18.74
C MET A 1 -23.71 10.74 18.98
N ALA A 2 -23.32 9.50 19.28
CA ALA A 2 -21.92 9.15 19.48
C ALA A 2 -21.24 9.07 18.11
N ASP A 3 -20.12 9.77 17.94
CA ASP A 3 -19.28 9.64 16.75
C ASP A 3 -18.83 8.16 16.66
N SER A 4 -19.24 7.49 15.59
CA SER A 4 -18.84 6.11 15.29
C SER A 4 -17.73 6.10 14.24
N PHE A 5 -16.83 5.13 14.33
CA PHE A 5 -15.67 4.99 13.46
C PHE A 5 -15.73 3.66 12.70
N ALA A 6 -15.37 3.68 11.41
CA ALA A 6 -15.28 2.49 10.59
C ALA A 6 -13.95 2.44 9.86
N PHE A 7 -13.12 1.43 10.16
CA PHE A 7 -11.80 1.27 9.58
C PHE A 7 -11.81 0.27 8.43
N PHE A 8 -11.20 0.62 7.31
CA PHE A 8 -11.06 -0.24 6.13
C PHE A 8 -9.57 -0.42 5.82
N ASP A 9 -9.15 -1.68 5.66
CA ASP A 9 -7.85 -1.97 5.07
C ASP A 9 -7.87 -1.69 3.56
N ILE A 10 -6.70 -1.60 2.94
CA ILE A 10 -6.57 -1.35 1.49
C ILE A 10 -6.39 -2.68 0.75
N ASP A 11 -5.23 -3.31 0.91
CA ASP A 11 -4.84 -4.53 0.20
C ASP A 11 -5.73 -5.71 0.62
N GLY A 12 -6.42 -6.34 -0.33
CA GLY A 12 -7.36 -7.43 -0.07
C GLY A 12 -8.73 -6.99 0.48
N THR A 13 -8.90 -5.70 0.81
CA THR A 13 -10.15 -5.15 1.35
C THR A 13 -10.79 -4.14 0.40
N LEU A 14 -10.21 -2.95 0.22
CA LEU A 14 -10.72 -1.99 -0.76
C LEU A 14 -10.33 -2.36 -2.19
N ILE A 15 -9.22 -3.06 -2.35
CA ILE A 15 -8.73 -3.56 -3.64
C ILE A 15 -8.44 -5.06 -3.58
N THR A 16 -8.52 -5.75 -4.71
CA THR A 16 -8.15 -7.18 -4.83
C THR A 16 -6.65 -7.39 -5.02
N ALA A 17 -5.89 -6.32 -5.19
CA ALA A 17 -4.47 -6.34 -5.51
C ALA A 17 -3.57 -5.93 -4.33
N ASN A 18 -2.26 -5.86 -4.58
CA ASN A 18 -1.26 -5.38 -3.63
C ASN A 18 -0.67 -4.06 -4.13
N VAL A 19 -0.90 -2.97 -3.39
CA VAL A 19 -0.49 -1.62 -3.82
C VAL A 19 1.03 -1.49 -4.03
N TRP A 20 1.83 -2.20 -3.23
CA TRP A 20 3.30 -2.15 -3.33
C TRP A 20 3.82 -2.74 -4.65
N ARG A 21 3.07 -3.65 -5.27
CA ARG A 21 3.42 -4.18 -6.58
C ARG A 21 3.31 -3.11 -7.67
N TYR A 22 2.21 -2.37 -7.70
CA TYR A 22 2.01 -1.26 -8.64
C TYR A 22 3.09 -0.19 -8.51
N PHE A 23 3.45 0.11 -7.25
CA PHE A 23 4.55 1.02 -6.94
C PHE A 23 5.90 0.57 -7.54
N LEU A 24 6.25 -0.72 -7.41
CA LEU A 24 7.52 -1.26 -7.90
C LEU A 24 7.52 -1.61 -9.39
N ASP A 25 6.35 -1.79 -10.00
CA ASP A 25 6.20 -2.09 -11.43
C ASP A 25 6.20 -0.82 -12.29
N GLY A 26 6.15 0.37 -11.67
CA GLY A 26 6.25 1.65 -12.36
C GLY A 26 7.63 1.85 -13.03
N PRO A 27 7.68 2.49 -14.22
CA PRO A 27 8.91 2.67 -15.00
C PRO A 27 10.03 3.40 -14.25
N GLU A 28 9.72 4.27 -13.30
CA GLU A 28 10.68 5.03 -12.49
C GLU A 28 11.39 4.15 -11.45
N LEU A 29 10.75 3.05 -11.03
CA LEU A 29 11.20 2.23 -9.90
C LEU A 29 11.49 0.77 -10.27
N VAL A 30 11.08 0.31 -11.46
CA VAL A 30 11.26 -1.07 -11.91
C VAL A 30 12.73 -1.52 -11.89
N SER A 31 13.67 -0.61 -12.20
CA SER A 31 15.11 -0.87 -12.13
C SER A 31 15.61 -1.16 -10.71
N LYS A 32 14.94 -0.62 -9.69
CA LYS A 32 15.27 -0.80 -8.26
C LYS A 32 14.55 -2.00 -7.63
N LYS A 33 13.52 -2.55 -8.29
CA LYS A 33 12.68 -3.66 -7.79
C LYS A 33 13.51 -4.86 -7.33
N ARG A 34 14.50 -5.29 -8.11
CA ARG A 34 15.36 -6.43 -7.75
C ARG A 34 16.15 -6.16 -6.47
N MET A 35 16.75 -4.98 -6.34
CA MET A 35 17.52 -4.58 -5.17
C MET A 35 16.66 -4.58 -3.90
N VAL A 36 15.42 -4.08 -4.00
CA VAL A 36 14.45 -4.10 -2.90
C VAL A 36 14.21 -5.52 -2.40
N TYR A 37 13.87 -6.45 -3.29
CA TYR A 37 13.55 -7.82 -2.89
C TYR A 37 14.76 -8.54 -2.31
N VAL A 38 15.94 -8.37 -2.90
CA VAL A 38 17.19 -8.92 -2.36
C VAL A 38 17.46 -8.36 -0.96
N SER A 39 17.24 -7.06 -0.76
CA SER A 39 17.43 -6.40 0.55
C SER A 39 16.41 -6.83 1.60
N ALA A 40 15.19 -7.21 1.18
CA ALA A 40 14.14 -7.68 2.07
C ALA A 40 14.28 -9.17 2.43
N MET A 41 14.96 -9.96 1.59
CA MET A 41 15.01 -11.42 1.71
C MET A 41 15.58 -11.94 3.04
N PRO A 42 16.66 -11.39 3.62
CA PRO A 42 17.16 -11.84 4.92
C PRO A 42 16.11 -11.68 6.04
N MET A 43 15.39 -10.56 6.05
CA MET A 43 14.35 -10.32 7.06
C MET A 43 13.13 -11.20 6.83
N TYR A 44 12.76 -11.45 5.57
CA TYR A 44 11.70 -12.40 5.25
C TYR A 44 12.04 -13.83 5.71
N ALA A 45 13.28 -14.27 5.50
CA ALA A 45 13.75 -15.57 5.98
C ALA A 45 13.73 -15.64 7.51
N ALA A 46 14.24 -14.62 8.20
CA ALA A 46 14.19 -14.53 9.65
C ALA A 46 12.74 -14.58 10.19
N ARG A 47 11.79 -13.93 9.51
CA ARG A 47 10.36 -14.00 9.83
C ARG A 47 9.80 -15.41 9.65
N LYS A 48 10.16 -16.10 8.56
CA LYS A 48 9.72 -17.48 8.31
C LYS A 48 10.25 -18.47 9.35
N LEU A 49 11.42 -18.21 9.92
CA LEU A 49 12.00 -19.00 11.01
C LEU A 49 11.46 -18.60 12.40
N GLY A 50 10.54 -17.64 12.49
CA GLY A 50 9.99 -17.17 13.77
C GLY A 50 10.94 -16.29 14.59
N LEU A 51 12.05 -15.83 14.00
CA LEU A 51 13.07 -15.03 14.69
C LEU A 51 12.70 -13.55 14.80
N VAL A 52 11.76 -13.08 13.96
CA VAL A 52 11.24 -11.70 13.98
C VAL A 52 9.74 -11.70 13.75
N ALA A 53 9.06 -10.79 14.45
CA ALA A 53 7.63 -10.56 14.32
C ALA A 53 7.25 -9.96 12.95
N ASP A 54 6.05 -10.27 12.49
CA ASP A 54 5.49 -9.77 11.23
C ASP A 54 5.44 -8.24 11.18
N SER A 55 5.15 -7.59 12.31
CA SER A 55 5.11 -6.12 12.43
C SER A 55 6.46 -5.48 12.09
N ARG A 56 7.57 -6.09 12.55
CA ARG A 56 8.92 -5.58 12.30
C ARG A 56 9.33 -5.70 10.83
N LEU A 57 8.90 -6.78 10.17
CA LEU A 57 9.08 -6.95 8.72
C LEU A 57 8.28 -5.89 7.95
N ARG A 58 7.02 -5.65 8.33
CA ARG A 58 6.17 -4.62 7.70
C ARG A 58 6.77 -3.22 7.86
N GLU A 59 7.21 -2.86 9.06
CA GLU A 59 7.85 -1.57 9.32
C GLU A 59 9.09 -1.37 8.43
N ARG A 60 9.98 -2.37 8.38
CA ARG A 60 11.16 -2.28 7.52
C ARG A 60 10.79 -2.19 6.05
N TRP A 61 9.79 -2.94 5.61
CA TRP A 61 9.30 -2.88 4.23
C TRP A 61 8.84 -1.47 3.87
N VAL A 62 8.00 -0.84 4.70
CA VAL A 62 7.54 0.54 4.50
C VAL A 62 8.72 1.52 4.42
N VAL A 63 9.69 1.41 5.34
CA VAL A 63 10.89 2.28 5.31
C VAL A 63 11.70 2.08 4.04
N MET A 64 11.88 0.84 3.56
CA MET A 64 12.57 0.58 2.30
C MET A 64 11.83 1.18 1.11
N MET A 65 10.50 1.07 1.08
CA MET A 65 9.68 1.67 0.02
C MET A 65 9.79 3.20 0.03
N ALA A 66 9.68 3.83 1.21
CA ALA A 66 9.82 5.28 1.36
C ALA A 66 11.21 5.78 0.90
N ARG A 67 12.27 5.03 1.17
CA ARG A 67 13.64 5.37 0.71
C ARG A 67 13.79 5.39 -0.81
N LEU A 68 12.94 4.68 -1.57
CA LEU A 68 12.97 4.74 -3.03
C LEU A 68 12.61 6.13 -3.57
N LEU A 69 11.82 6.88 -2.78
CA LEU A 69 11.38 8.25 -3.07
C LEU A 69 12.31 9.30 -2.43
N ALA A 70 13.40 8.91 -1.78
CA ALA A 70 14.33 9.87 -1.19
C ALA A 70 14.88 10.79 -2.28
N GLY A 71 14.76 12.10 -2.07
CA GLY A 71 15.16 13.13 -3.03
C GLY A 71 14.12 13.48 -4.10
N TRP A 72 12.96 12.82 -4.11
CA TRP A 72 11.85 13.20 -5.00
C TRP A 72 11.14 14.45 -4.48
N GLN A 73 10.71 15.30 -5.39
CA GLN A 73 9.82 16.41 -5.09
C GLN A 73 8.38 15.91 -4.94
N ARG A 74 7.57 16.65 -4.16
CA ARG A 74 6.15 16.33 -3.94
C ARG A 74 5.39 16.11 -5.25
N ALA A 75 5.58 16.98 -6.24
CA ALA A 75 4.91 16.86 -7.55
C ALA A 75 5.24 15.54 -8.28
N GLN A 76 6.46 15.01 -8.13
CA GLN A 76 6.85 13.72 -8.73
C GLN A 76 6.16 12.55 -8.02
N ILE A 77 6.01 12.66 -6.70
CA ILE A 77 5.29 11.66 -5.89
C ILE A 77 3.80 11.70 -6.27
N ASP A 78 3.19 12.88 -6.35
CA ASP A 78 1.77 13.03 -6.71
C ASP A 78 1.51 12.45 -8.10
N THR A 79 2.37 12.75 -9.09
CA THR A 79 2.29 12.18 -10.44
C THR A 79 2.37 10.65 -10.43
N LEU A 80 3.27 10.08 -9.64
CA LEU A 80 3.40 8.63 -9.50
C LEU A 80 2.14 8.01 -8.88
N MET A 81 1.60 8.63 -7.83
CA MET A 81 0.42 8.13 -7.13
C MET A 81 -0.83 8.23 -8.01
N ASP A 82 -1.00 9.34 -8.74
CA ASP A 82 -2.10 9.50 -9.69
C ASP A 82 -2.09 8.40 -10.74
N ARG A 83 -0.91 8.12 -11.32
CA ARG A 83 -0.78 7.04 -12.29
C ARG A 83 -1.14 5.68 -11.70
N ILE A 84 -0.64 5.37 -10.50
CA ILE A 84 -0.95 4.11 -9.82
C ILE A 84 -2.46 3.97 -9.61
N VAL A 85 -3.11 5.01 -9.07
CA VAL A 85 -4.55 4.96 -8.73
C VAL A 85 -5.42 4.94 -9.99
N LEU A 86 -5.16 5.84 -10.94
CA LEU A 86 -6.03 6.07 -12.09
C LEU A 86 -5.81 5.05 -13.21
N GLU A 87 -4.59 4.56 -13.40
CA GLU A 87 -4.25 3.68 -14.53
C GLU A 87 -4.06 2.24 -14.11
N GLN A 88 -3.43 1.98 -12.95
CA GLN A 88 -3.02 0.62 -12.58
C GLN A 88 -4.01 -0.08 -11.64
N MET A 89 -4.61 0.66 -10.71
CA MET A 89 -5.50 0.12 -9.68
C MET A 89 -6.98 0.16 -10.06
N ARG A 90 -7.36 0.88 -11.12
CA ARG A 90 -8.76 1.16 -11.49
C ARG A 90 -9.67 -0.08 -11.48
N ASP A 91 -9.19 -1.19 -12.03
CA ASP A 91 -9.99 -2.41 -12.18
C ASP A 91 -9.88 -3.36 -10.97
N THR A 92 -9.14 -2.95 -9.92
CA THR A 92 -8.93 -3.75 -8.71
C THR A 92 -9.87 -3.37 -7.57
N PHE A 93 -10.55 -2.23 -7.68
CA PHE A 93 -11.44 -1.74 -6.62
C PHE A 93 -12.63 -2.67 -6.42
N ARG A 94 -12.88 -2.99 -5.15
CA ARG A 94 -14.02 -3.81 -4.72
C ARG A 94 -15.26 -2.95 -4.57
N ALA A 95 -16.14 -3.01 -5.57
CA ALA A 95 -17.36 -2.20 -5.61
C ALA A 95 -18.28 -2.41 -4.39
N ASP A 96 -18.35 -3.64 -3.88
CA ASP A 96 -19.09 -4.01 -2.67
C ASP A 96 -18.56 -3.31 -1.42
N VAL A 97 -17.24 -3.30 -1.24
CA VAL A 97 -16.60 -2.65 -0.08
C VAL A 97 -16.66 -1.13 -0.20
N ALA A 98 -16.48 -0.59 -1.40
CA ALA A 98 -16.64 0.83 -1.67
C ALA A 98 -18.08 1.32 -1.39
N ALA A 99 -19.10 0.53 -1.73
CA ALA A 99 -20.49 0.83 -1.38
C ALA A 99 -20.67 0.89 0.14
N ARG A 100 -20.13 -0.09 0.87
CA ARG A 100 -20.19 -0.11 2.33
C ARG A 100 -19.48 1.07 2.98
N ALA A 101 -18.32 1.48 2.47
CA ALA A 101 -17.64 2.68 2.95
C ALA A 101 -18.51 3.93 2.76
N ARG A 102 -19.18 4.07 1.60
CA ARG A 102 -20.14 5.18 1.36
C ARG A 102 -21.33 5.14 2.32
N GLU A 103 -21.86 3.97 2.65
CA GLU A 103 -22.94 3.83 3.62
C GLU A 103 -22.53 4.28 5.04
N HIS A 104 -21.29 4.01 5.45
CA HIS A 104 -20.75 4.53 6.71
C HIS A 104 -20.65 6.06 6.67
N ILE A 105 -20.10 6.64 5.59
CA ILE A 105 -20.02 8.10 5.40
C ILE A 105 -21.42 8.74 5.45
N GLN A 106 -22.41 8.15 4.77
CA GLN A 106 -23.79 8.67 4.73
C GLN A 106 -24.49 8.62 6.09
N ARG A 107 -24.11 7.68 6.96
CA ARG A 107 -24.62 7.58 8.33
C ARG A 107 -23.96 8.58 9.30
N GLY A 108 -22.95 9.32 8.84
CA GLY A 108 -22.16 10.23 9.68
C GLY A 108 -21.04 9.54 10.44
N ASP A 109 -20.72 8.28 10.10
CA ASP A 109 -19.54 7.62 10.66
C ASP A 109 -18.27 8.24 10.10
N ARG A 110 -17.21 8.29 10.90
CA ARG A 110 -15.86 8.63 10.44
C ARG A 110 -15.22 7.39 9.82
N VAL A 111 -14.91 7.47 8.53
CA VAL A 111 -14.26 6.41 7.75
C VAL A 111 -12.80 6.75 7.49
#